data_AF-A0A529W2Y3-F1
#
_entry.id   AF-A0A529W2Y3-F1
#
_cell.length_a   1.000
_cell.length_b   1.000
_cell.length_c   1.000
_cell.angle_alpha   90.00
_cell.angle_beta   90.00
_cell.angle_gamma   90.00
#
_symmetry.space_group_name_H-M   'P 1'
#
loop_
_entity.id
_entity.type
_entity.pdbx_description
1 polymer ?
#
loop_
_entity_poly.entity_id
_entity_poly.type
_entity_poly.pdbx_seq_one_letter_code
_entity_poly.pdbx_strand_id
1 'polypeptide(L)'
;FTAWSTEDKPSYGEGIWFMPGSGKLCFRATWRGSWGAKTSLSCFEHRQAGKVIYQRKSPSGDWYEFRDRHGKSDLRNGNYASKKVKRFKAKL
;
A
#
# COMPACT_ATOMS: atom_id res chain seq x y z
N PHE A 1 -1.55 -8.61 4.50
CA PHE A 1 -0.59 -7.67 5.10
C PHE A 1 -1.10 -7.31 6.47
N THR A 2 -0.17 -6.97 7.35
CA THR A 2 -0.44 -6.47 8.70
C THR A 2 0.24 -5.11 8.81
N ALA A 3 -0.44 -4.14 9.39
CA ALA A 3 0.07 -2.78 9.60
C ALA A 3 -0.36 -2.29 10.99
N TRP A 4 0.34 -1.30 11.52
CA TRP A 4 -0.03 -0.61 12.76
C TRP A 4 0.22 0.89 12.64
N SER A 5 -0.52 1.68 13.42
CA SER A 5 -0.33 3.13 13.54
C SER A 5 -0.43 3.54 15.01
N THR A 6 0.37 4.54 15.37
CA THR A 6 0.41 5.16 16.71
C THR A 6 0.18 6.68 16.65
N GLU A 7 -0.15 7.25 15.48
CA GLU A 7 -0.30 8.72 15.32
C GLU A 7 -1.47 9.30 16.12
N ASP A 8 -2.60 8.59 16.20
CA ASP A 8 -3.77 9.03 16.99
C ASP A 8 -3.96 8.15 18.23
N LYS A 9 -4.48 6.95 18.04
CA LYS A 9 -4.48 5.90 19.07
C LYS A 9 -3.91 4.62 18.46
N PRO A 10 -3.21 3.81 19.27
CA PRO A 10 -2.68 2.53 18.82
C PRO A 10 -3.77 1.72 18.11
N SER A 11 -3.50 1.37 16.86
CA SER A 11 -4.38 0.54 16.06
C SER A 11 -3.55 -0.36 15.16
N TYR A 12 -4.12 -1.52 14.82
CA TYR A 12 -3.53 -2.45 13.87
C TYR A 12 -4.57 -2.88 12.84
N GLY A 13 -4.09 -3.20 11.64
CA GLY A 13 -4.92 -3.57 10.51
C GLY A 13 -4.42 -4.83 9.86
N GLU A 14 -5.34 -5.71 9.51
CA GLU A 14 -5.05 -6.94 8.77
C GLU A 14 -5.88 -6.98 7.50
N GLY A 15 -5.27 -7.33 6.38
CA GLY A 15 -5.95 -7.29 5.10
C GLY A 15 -5.20 -7.89 3.95
N ILE A 16 -5.70 -7.65 2.75
CA ILE A 16 -5.08 -8.07 1.49
C ILE A 16 -4.83 -6.86 0.61
N TRP A 17 -3.68 -6.86 -0.05
CA TRP A 17 -3.43 -6.00 -1.20
C TRP A 17 -3.84 -6.77 -2.45
N PHE A 18 -4.50 -6.10 -3.38
CA PHE A 18 -4.89 -6.67 -4.66
C PHE A 18 -4.86 -5.60 -5.76
N MET A 19 -4.59 -6.02 -6.99
CA MET A 19 -4.54 -5.15 -8.15
C MET A 19 -5.72 -5.49 -9.06
N PRO A 20 -6.80 -4.68 -9.06
CA PRO A 20 -7.93 -4.92 -9.95
C PRO A 20 -7.62 -4.63 -11.43
N GLY A 21 -6.42 -4.13 -11.75
CA GLY A 21 -5.99 -3.77 -13.11
C GLY A 21 -5.81 -2.26 -13.29
N SER A 22 -5.43 -1.84 -14.51
CA SER A 22 -5.42 -0.43 -14.93
C SER A 22 -4.58 0.51 -14.05
N GLY A 23 -3.45 0.05 -13.51
CA GLY A 23 -2.59 0.86 -12.63
C GLY A 23 -3.18 1.12 -11.23
N LYS A 24 -4.26 0.43 -10.85
CA LYS A 24 -4.88 0.51 -9.53
C LYS A 24 -4.27 -0.53 -8.59
N LEU A 25 -3.93 -0.10 -7.39
CA LEU A 25 -3.56 -0.94 -6.27
C LEU A 25 -4.53 -0.67 -5.12
N CYS A 26 -5.27 -1.68 -4.71
CA CYS A 26 -6.23 -1.58 -3.63
C CYS A 26 -5.82 -2.43 -2.44
N PHE A 27 -6.27 -2.04 -1.27
CA PHE A 27 -6.27 -2.91 -0.11
C PHE A 27 -7.64 -2.95 0.55
N ARG A 28 -8.02 -4.15 1.00
CA ARG A 28 -9.15 -4.35 1.90
C ARG A 28 -8.60 -4.84 3.23
N ALA A 29 -8.79 -4.04 4.28
CA ALA A 29 -8.27 -4.34 5.60
C ALA A 29 -9.27 -4.03 6.71
N THR A 30 -9.27 -4.88 7.73
CA THR A 30 -9.99 -4.67 8.98
C THR A 30 -9.04 -4.05 9.99
N TRP A 31 -9.32 -2.81 10.37
CA TRP A 31 -8.59 -2.06 11.40
C TRP A 31 -9.23 -2.29 12.75
N ARG A 32 -8.41 -2.49 13.77
CA ARG A 32 -8.83 -2.67 15.17
C ARG A 32 -8.12 -1.64 16.03
N GLY A 33 -8.88 -0.93 16.85
CA GLY A 33 -8.38 0.03 17.82
C GLY A 33 -9.38 0.23 18.97
N SER A 34 -9.16 1.24 19.80
CA SER A 34 -10.07 1.56 20.93
C SER A 34 -11.53 1.83 20.51
N TRP A 35 -11.75 2.21 19.26
CA TRP A 35 -13.06 2.42 18.63
C TRP A 35 -13.68 1.13 18.04
N GLY A 36 -13.11 -0.04 18.34
CA GLY A 36 -13.55 -1.33 17.81
C GLY A 36 -12.93 -1.68 16.46
N ALA A 37 -13.63 -2.52 15.69
CA ALA A 37 -13.17 -3.04 14.41
C ALA A 37 -13.90 -2.39 13.23
N LYS A 38 -13.15 -1.91 12.23
CA LYS A 38 -13.70 -1.31 11.00
C LYS A 38 -13.00 -1.82 9.76
N THR A 39 -13.78 -2.38 8.84
CA THR A 39 -13.28 -2.77 7.51
C THR A 39 -13.26 -1.56 6.58
N SER A 40 -12.16 -1.40 5.86
CA SER A 40 -11.97 -0.33 4.87
C SER A 40 -11.43 -0.91 3.57
N LEU A 41 -11.92 -0.36 2.46
CA LEU A 41 -11.35 -0.54 1.13
C LEU A 41 -10.72 0.79 0.74
N SER A 42 -9.42 0.78 0.45
CA SER A 42 -8.71 1.94 -0.07
C SER A 42 -8.01 1.56 -1.36
N CYS A 43 -8.11 2.42 -2.37
CA CYS A 43 -7.50 2.20 -3.66
C CYS A 43 -6.60 3.38 -4.01
N PHE A 44 -5.48 3.07 -4.65
CA PHE A 44 -4.50 4.04 -5.13
C PHE A 44 -4.31 3.87 -6.63
N GLU A 45 -4.33 4.98 -7.34
CA GLU A 45 -4.05 5.02 -8.77
C GLU A 45 -2.62 5.48 -8.98
N HIS A 46 -1.95 4.89 -9.96
CA HIS A 46 -0.57 5.23 -10.31
C HIS A 46 -0.49 5.72 -11.75
N ARG A 47 0.29 6.77 -11.98
CA ARG A 47 0.65 7.26 -13.31
C ARG A 47 2.14 7.56 -13.34
N GLN A 48 2.76 7.39 -14.49
CA GLN A 48 4.15 7.75 -14.70
C GLN A 48 4.23 8.94 -15.65
N ALA A 49 4.99 9.97 -15.29
CA ALA A 49 5.36 11.06 -16.18
C ALA A 49 6.88 11.23 -16.15
N GLY A 50 7.53 10.92 -17.28
CA GLY A 50 8.99 10.83 -17.33
C GLY A 50 9.54 9.78 -16.36
N LYS A 51 10.40 10.23 -15.43
CA LYS A 51 10.99 9.37 -14.37
C LYS A 51 10.21 9.39 -13.06
N VAL A 52 9.15 10.19 -12.97
CA VAL A 52 8.40 10.40 -11.72
C VAL A 52 7.14 9.54 -11.73
N ILE A 53 6.94 8.81 -10.64
CA ILE A 53 5.69 8.09 -10.38
C ILE A 53 4.80 8.99 -9.55
N TYR A 54 3.58 9.21 -10.02
CA TYR A 54 2.53 9.87 -9.25
C TYR A 54 1.58 8.81 -8.70
N GLN A 55 1.19 8.97 -7.45
CA GLN A 55 0.17 8.20 -6.77
C GLN A 55 -0.94 9.14 -6.32
N ARG A 56 -2.19 8.67 -6.36
CA ARG A 56 -3.30 9.34 -5.67
C ARG A 56 -4.21 8.35 -4.99
N LYS A 57 -4.88 8.77 -3.92
CA LYS A 57 -5.96 8.01 -3.30
C LYS A 57 -7.24 8.16 -4.13
N SER A 58 -7.86 7.06 -4.53
CA SER A 58 -9.11 7.06 -5.31
C SER A 58 -10.34 7.19 -4.38
N PRO A 59 -11.42 7.88 -4.79
CA PRO A 59 -11.61 8.58 -6.06
C PRO A 59 -11.15 10.05 -6.08
N SER A 60 -10.95 10.67 -4.92
CA SER A 60 -10.89 12.14 -4.78
C SER A 60 -9.58 12.70 -4.20
N GLY A 61 -8.56 11.87 -3.99
CA GLY A 61 -7.26 12.32 -3.54
C GLY A 61 -6.46 13.01 -4.64
N ASP A 62 -5.62 13.96 -4.25
CA ASP A 62 -4.72 14.65 -5.16
C ASP A 62 -3.57 13.73 -5.61
N TRP A 63 -3.02 14.03 -6.79
CA TRP A 63 -1.80 13.39 -7.26
C TRP A 63 -0.60 13.94 -6.50
N TYR A 64 0.15 13.04 -5.87
CA TYR A 64 1.43 13.34 -5.25
C TYR A 64 2.53 12.45 -5.82
N GLU A 65 3.76 12.93 -5.74
CA GLU A 65 4.92 12.15 -6.11
C GLU A 65 5.08 10.95 -5.17
N PHE A 66 5.02 9.75 -5.72
CA PHE A 66 5.25 8.52 -4.96
C PHE A 66 6.75 8.34 -4.73
N ARG A 67 7.15 8.34 -3.46
CA ARG A 67 8.53 8.21 -3.03
C ARG A 67 8.69 7.01 -2.10
N ASP A 68 9.81 6.31 -2.24
CA ASP A 68 10.20 5.28 -1.28
C ASP A 68 10.69 5.89 0.05
N ARG A 69 11.06 5.05 1.02
CA ARG A 69 11.59 5.50 2.32
C ARG A 69 12.88 6.33 2.24
N HIS A 70 13.53 6.37 1.09
CA HIS A 70 14.74 7.15 0.82
C HIS A 70 14.44 8.41 -0.02
N GLY A 71 13.16 8.72 -0.23
CA GLY A 71 12.74 9.89 -1.00
C GLY A 71 12.86 9.72 -2.51
N LYS A 72 13.10 8.50 -3.02
CA LYS A 72 13.28 8.25 -4.45
C LYS A 72 11.98 7.82 -5.12
N SER A 73 11.70 8.36 -6.31
CA SER A 73 10.56 7.96 -7.16
C SER A 73 10.96 6.95 -8.27
N ASP A 74 12.06 6.22 -8.06
CA ASP A 74 12.60 5.29 -9.07
C ASP A 74 11.86 3.95 -9.05
N LEU A 75 11.25 3.57 -10.19
CA LEU A 75 10.76 2.21 -10.40
C LEU A 75 11.94 1.24 -10.47
N ARG A 76 11.91 0.19 -9.65
CA ARG A 76 12.81 -0.95 -9.79
C ARG A 76 12.10 -2.05 -10.57
N ASN A 77 12.63 -2.38 -11.74
CA ASN A 77 12.12 -3.50 -12.54
C ASN A 77 12.24 -4.82 -11.77
N GLY A 78 11.11 -5.49 -11.55
CA GLY A 78 11.06 -6.84 -10.99
C GLY A 78 10.13 -7.01 -9.79
N ASN A 79 9.79 -8.27 -9.48
CA ASN A 79 8.91 -8.62 -8.37
C ASN A 79 9.69 -8.89 -7.06
N TYR A 80 10.33 -7.86 -6.51
CA TYR A 80 11.14 -8.00 -5.30
C TYR A 80 10.31 -8.32 -4.04
N ALA A 81 9.13 -7.71 -3.91
CA ALA A 81 8.24 -7.92 -2.78
C ALA A 81 7.74 -9.37 -2.71
N SER A 82 7.18 -9.92 -3.81
CA SER A 82 6.72 -11.31 -3.78
C SER A 82 7.88 -12.30 -3.67
N LYS A 83 9.05 -12.03 -4.27
CA LYS A 83 10.25 -12.88 -4.09
C LYS A 83 10.68 -12.94 -2.62
N LYS A 84 10.72 -11.80 -1.91
CA LYS A 84 11.03 -11.77 -0.47
C LYS A 84 9.98 -12.50 0.37
N VAL A 85 8.69 -12.29 0.09
CA VAL A 85 7.60 -12.97 0.80
C VAL A 85 7.64 -14.49 0.57
N LYS A 86 7.88 -14.96 -0.65
CA LYS A 86 8.03 -16.40 -0.94
C LYS A 86 9.19 -17.01 -0.16
N ARG A 87 10.36 -16.34 -0.12
CA ARG A 87 11.52 -16.78 0.66
C ARG A 87 11.25 -16.81 2.16
N PHE A 88 10.51 -15.84 2.69
CA PHE A 88 10.12 -15.81 4.10
C PHE A 88 9.18 -16.98 4.43
N LYS A 89 8.17 -17.24 3.60
CA LYS A 89 7.25 -18.37 3.77
C LYS A 89 7.91 -19.74 3.67
N ALA A 90 8.96 -19.89 2.86
CA ALA A 90 9.71 -21.16 2.72
C ALA A 90 10.65 -21.45 3.90
N LYS A 91 10.81 -20.51 4.84
CA LYS A 91 11.61 -20.67 6.07
C LYS A 91 10.75 -20.87 7.33
N LEU A 92 9.42 -20.85 7.16
CA LEU A 92 8.45 -21.31 8.14
C LEU A 92 8.16 -22.78 7.86
#